data_AF-A0A818TTN5-F1
#
_entry.id   AF-A0A818TTN5-F1
#
_cell.length_a   1.000
_cell.length_b   1.000
_cell.length_c   1.000
_cell.angle_alpha   90.00
_cell.angle_beta   90.00
_cell.angle_gamma   90.00
#
_symmetry.space_group_name_H-M   'P 1'
#
loop_
_entity.id
_entity.type
_entity.pdbx_description
1 polymer ?
#
loop_
_entity_poly.entity_id
_entity_poly.type
_entity_poly.pdbx_seq_one_letter_code
_entity_poly.pdbx_strand_id
1 'polypeptide(L)'
;MVQSHVEVSLNRKLSLSTIKRYGRKVCGIRSGKTHEVTSHDSKYTASYKGRITIPSRSLKTHPIVFILVVDKDYWYEIGKFRKFLQRIDNNRLMFLDEIAIYSTMPPHRTLVAPGHQPLIIVDKPTAYAERYDFIGAINGSQAIVCMTLTPADRRNKDIKGVRKEVLNEWIIKSLAPAINRLHIDGMHLICDRSRTHNKANMMKALRNSKCKSVIDIHYMPTASAKYISPLDNPLWHSFREVIRKQHPLTTSSLPSILSQTFYSLSRIEISGAYRKCVITYGADVYYDKKST
;
A
#
# COMPACT_ATOMS: atom_id res chain seq x y z
N MET A 1 4.83 -32.39 0.82
CA MET A 1 5.97 -31.65 1.42
C MET A 1 5.84 -30.19 1.03
N VAL A 2 5.51 -29.30 1.95
CA VAL A 2 5.38 -27.86 1.65
C VAL A 2 6.79 -27.26 1.65
N GLN A 3 7.30 -26.89 0.49
CA GLN A 3 8.51 -26.09 0.36
C GLN A 3 8.09 -24.62 0.34
N SER A 4 8.47 -23.88 1.38
CA SER A 4 8.34 -22.43 1.42
C SER A 4 9.63 -21.80 0.89
N HIS A 5 9.49 -21.00 -0.17
CA HIS A 5 10.59 -20.27 -0.79
C HIS A 5 10.73 -18.89 -0.12
N VAL A 6 11.93 -18.57 0.36
CA VAL A 6 12.27 -17.24 0.88
C VAL A 6 13.33 -16.63 -0.02
N GLU A 7 13.02 -15.49 -0.61
CA GLU A 7 13.92 -14.72 -1.45
C GLU A 7 14.61 -13.65 -0.58
N VAL A 8 15.94 -13.71 -0.49
CA VAL A 8 16.74 -12.73 0.25
C VAL A 8 17.61 -11.99 -0.75
N SER A 9 17.44 -10.68 -0.85
CA SER A 9 18.26 -9.81 -1.69
C SER A 9 19.15 -8.94 -0.79
N LEU A 10 20.47 -9.19 -0.83
CA LEU A 10 21.46 -8.39 -0.12
C LEU A 10 22.24 -7.54 -1.12
N ASN A 11 22.05 -6.22 -1.09
CA ASN A 11 22.82 -5.26 -1.90
C ASN A 11 23.91 -4.58 -1.05
N ARG A 12 24.89 -5.36 -0.58
CA ARG A 12 26.15 -4.85 -0.01
C ARG A 12 27.33 -5.72 -0.44
N LYS A 13 28.51 -5.11 -0.58
CA LYS A 13 29.79 -5.85 -0.64
C LYS A 13 30.03 -6.53 0.71
N LEU A 14 29.78 -7.82 0.80
CA LEU A 14 30.14 -8.63 1.96
C LEU A 14 31.55 -9.18 1.77
N SER A 15 32.35 -9.18 2.83
CA SER A 15 33.64 -9.89 2.80
C SER A 15 33.41 -11.40 2.67
N LEU A 16 34.33 -12.09 1.99
CA LEU A 16 34.33 -13.56 1.86
C LEU A 16 34.26 -14.27 3.22
N SER A 17 34.88 -13.68 4.26
CA SER A 17 34.81 -14.18 5.64
C SER A 17 33.40 -14.08 6.24
N THR A 18 32.66 -13.01 5.94
CA THR A 18 31.28 -12.80 6.40
C THR A 18 30.32 -13.80 5.74
N ILE A 19 30.48 -14.03 4.44
CA ILE A 19 29.68 -15.02 3.69
C ILE A 19 29.92 -16.44 4.23
N LYS A 20 31.19 -16.81 4.50
CA LYS A 20 31.52 -18.12 5.10
C LYS A 20 30.96 -18.30 6.52
N ARG A 21 30.92 -17.22 7.31
CA ARG A 21 30.40 -17.25 8.70
C ARG A 21 28.88 -17.44 8.75
N TYR A 22 28.13 -16.76 7.90
CA TYR A 22 26.67 -16.93 7.81
C TYR A 22 26.27 -18.22 7.09
N GLY A 23 27.05 -18.65 6.08
CA GLY A 23 26.81 -19.92 5.37
C GLY A 23 26.99 -21.16 6.25
N ARG A 24 27.95 -21.15 7.20
CA ARG A 24 28.19 -22.29 8.11
C ARG A 24 27.23 -22.38 9.29
N LYS A 25 26.71 -21.25 9.80
CA LYS A 25 25.84 -21.27 10.99
C LYS A 25 24.37 -21.58 10.70
N VAL A 26 23.92 -21.49 9.44
CA VAL A 26 22.49 -21.60 9.11
C VAL A 26 22.15 -22.84 8.27
N CYS A 27 23.10 -23.46 7.56
CA CYS A 27 22.76 -24.56 6.66
C CYS A 27 23.86 -25.63 6.61
N GLY A 28 23.52 -26.89 6.92
CA GLY A 28 24.31 -28.06 6.52
C GLY A 28 24.23 -28.27 5.01
N ILE A 29 24.97 -27.49 4.22
CA ILE A 29 24.96 -27.58 2.76
C ILE A 29 26.01 -28.60 2.30
N ARG A 30 25.56 -29.68 1.64
CA ARG A 30 26.40 -30.48 0.74
C ARG A 30 26.68 -29.64 -0.52
N SER A 31 27.95 -29.46 -0.84
CA SER A 31 28.43 -28.69 -1.98
C SER A 31 28.04 -29.33 -3.31
N GLY A 32 27.20 -28.66 -4.09
CA GLY A 32 27.02 -28.90 -5.52
C GLY A 32 27.66 -27.78 -6.33
N LYS A 33 28.67 -28.14 -7.13
CA LYS A 33 29.40 -27.38 -8.18
C LYS A 33 29.48 -25.84 -8.03
N THR A 34 30.62 -25.42 -7.53
CA THR A 34 31.20 -24.07 -7.58
C THR A 34 31.43 -23.61 -9.02
N HIS A 35 30.88 -22.44 -9.39
CA HIS A 35 31.50 -21.63 -10.44
C HIS A 35 32.64 -20.83 -9.81
N GLU A 36 33.87 -21.10 -10.23
CA GLU A 36 35.03 -20.25 -9.93
C GLU A 36 34.86 -18.90 -10.62
N VAL A 37 35.03 -17.83 -9.86
CA VAL A 37 35.17 -16.47 -10.40
C VAL A 37 36.62 -16.08 -10.17
N THR A 38 37.40 -16.07 -11.25
CA THR A 38 38.76 -15.53 -11.27
C THR A 38 38.72 -14.02 -11.11
N SER A 39 39.57 -13.51 -10.22
CA SER A 39 39.67 -12.09 -9.88
C SER A 39 40.46 -11.35 -10.94
N HIS A 40 39.81 -10.47 -11.71
CA HIS A 40 40.37 -9.18 -12.12
C HIS A 40 39.22 -8.22 -12.43
N ASP A 41 39.46 -6.94 -12.14
CA ASP A 41 38.59 -5.77 -12.30
C ASP A 41 37.48 -5.52 -11.27
N SER A 42 37.88 -4.70 -10.31
CA SER A 42 37.04 -3.96 -9.38
C SER A 42 36.07 -3.01 -10.09
N LYS A 43 34.84 -3.46 -10.38
CA LYS A 43 33.63 -2.59 -10.53
C LYS A 43 32.36 -3.41 -10.81
N TYR A 44 31.99 -4.33 -9.93
CA TYR A 44 30.65 -4.93 -9.98
C TYR A 44 30.03 -5.06 -8.58
N THR A 45 28.82 -4.52 -8.44
CA THR A 45 27.87 -4.83 -7.38
C THR A 45 27.36 -6.26 -7.62
N ALA A 46 27.95 -7.23 -6.93
CA ALA A 46 27.39 -8.58 -6.91
C ALA A 46 26.10 -8.56 -6.09
N SER A 47 24.96 -8.76 -6.75
CA SER A 47 23.70 -9.07 -6.06
C SER A 47 23.71 -10.58 -5.74
N TYR A 48 23.67 -10.92 -4.46
CA TYR A 48 23.62 -12.33 -4.07
C TYR A 48 22.15 -12.78 -4.03
N LYS A 49 21.72 -13.56 -5.02
CA LYS A 49 20.45 -14.31 -5.00
C LYS A 49 20.71 -15.67 -4.35
N GLY A 50 20.55 -15.74 -3.03
CA GLY A 50 20.63 -17.01 -2.30
C GLY A 50 19.26 -17.64 -2.13
N ARG A 51 19.13 -18.94 -2.44
CA ARG A 51 17.93 -19.73 -2.16
C ARG A 51 18.11 -20.38 -0.78
N ILE A 52 17.34 -19.96 0.22
CA ILE A 52 17.35 -20.60 1.54
C ILE A 52 16.22 -21.63 1.57
N THR A 53 16.57 -22.91 1.62
CA THR A 53 15.62 -24.00 1.85
C THR A 53 15.62 -24.33 3.33
N ILE A 54 14.55 -24.00 4.04
CA ILE A 54 14.38 -24.37 5.45
C ILE A 54 13.65 -25.72 5.49
N PRO A 55 14.24 -26.79 6.05
CA PRO A 55 13.54 -28.06 6.20
C PRO A 55 12.38 -27.92 7.19
N SER A 56 11.21 -28.47 6.84
CA SER A 56 9.94 -28.22 7.55
C SER A 56 9.93 -28.58 9.05
N ARG A 57 10.87 -29.41 9.51
CA ARG A 57 10.94 -29.86 10.91
C ARG A 57 11.49 -28.80 11.88
N SER A 58 12.19 -27.77 11.42
CA SER A 58 12.80 -26.73 12.28
C SER A 58 11.93 -25.47 12.50
N LEU A 59 10.75 -25.39 11.87
CA LEU A 59 9.82 -24.26 12.01
C LEU A 59 9.05 -24.22 13.34
N LYS A 60 9.17 -25.25 14.20
CA LYS A 60 8.42 -25.31 15.47
C LYS A 60 9.09 -24.57 16.64
N THR A 61 10.37 -24.20 16.54
CA THR A 61 11.15 -23.77 17.73
C THR A 61 11.97 -22.50 17.56
N HIS A 62 12.01 -21.87 16.38
CA HIS A 62 12.77 -20.64 16.18
C HIS A 62 11.94 -19.57 15.48
N PRO A 63 11.77 -18.37 16.08
CA PRO A 63 11.09 -17.28 15.42
C PRO A 63 11.87 -16.89 14.16
N ILE A 64 11.19 -16.81 13.03
CA ILE A 64 11.74 -16.24 11.81
C ILE A 64 11.87 -14.74 12.03
N VAL A 65 13.10 -14.27 12.25
CA VAL A 65 13.41 -12.84 12.38
C VAL A 65 13.66 -12.27 10.99
N PHE A 66 12.75 -11.42 10.52
CA PHE A 66 12.94 -10.62 9.32
C PHE A 66 13.76 -9.37 9.68
N ILE A 67 15.03 -9.33 9.28
CA ILE A 67 15.86 -8.12 9.44
C ILE A 67 15.72 -7.28 8.17
N LEU A 68 14.88 -6.25 8.25
CA LEU A 68 14.79 -5.21 7.23
C LEU A 68 15.93 -4.21 7.47
N VAL A 69 16.99 -4.29 6.67
CA VAL A 69 18.05 -3.28 6.67
C VAL A 69 17.56 -2.09 5.84
N VAL A 70 17.05 -1.06 6.52
CA VAL A 70 16.61 0.19 5.88
C VAL A 70 17.83 1.05 5.60
N ASP A 71 18.06 1.39 4.33
CA ASP A 71 19.19 2.22 3.92
C ASP A 71 19.05 3.66 4.49
N LYS A 72 20.19 4.32 4.78
CA LYS A 72 20.20 5.74 5.19
C LYS A 72 19.53 6.61 4.11
N ASP A 73 19.66 6.21 2.85
CA ASP A 73 19.08 6.90 1.70
C ASP A 73 17.54 6.82 1.68
N TYR A 74 16.95 5.75 2.22
CA TYR A 74 15.49 5.58 2.24
C TYR A 74 14.77 6.67 3.07
N TRP A 75 15.26 6.89 4.30
CA TRP A 75 14.70 7.93 5.17
C TRP A 75 14.99 9.33 4.64
N TYR A 76 16.11 9.52 3.97
CA TYR A 76 16.43 10.78 3.31
C TYR A 76 15.42 11.11 2.20
N GLU A 77 15.10 10.14 1.34
CA GLU A 77 14.09 10.32 0.28
C GLU A 77 12.69 10.61 0.84
N ILE A 78 12.28 9.91 1.90
CA ILE A 78 11.01 10.22 2.60
C ILE A 78 11.03 11.65 3.15
N GLY A 79 12.11 12.03 3.85
CA GLY A 79 12.21 13.36 4.44
C GLY A 79 12.21 14.47 3.39
N LYS A 80 12.90 14.27 2.26
CA LYS A 80 12.89 15.20 1.12
C LYS A 80 11.48 15.34 0.52
N PHE A 81 10.76 14.23 0.35
CA PHE A 81 9.40 14.25 -0.17
C PHE A 81 8.43 14.95 0.80
N ARG A 82 8.52 14.67 2.10
CA ARG A 82 7.75 15.39 3.13
C ARG A 82 8.02 16.88 3.13
N LYS A 83 9.30 17.30 3.05
CA LYS A 83 9.66 18.74 2.94
C LYS A 83 9.02 19.41 1.73
N PHE A 84 8.91 18.70 0.62
CA PHE A 84 8.19 19.18 -0.55
C PHE A 84 6.69 19.34 -0.25
N LEU A 85 6.05 18.31 0.30
CA LEU A 85 4.62 18.34 0.64
C LEU A 85 4.27 19.44 1.67
N GLN A 86 5.08 19.61 2.72
CA GLN A 86 4.87 20.62 3.75
C GLN A 86 4.86 22.07 3.26
N ARG A 87 5.37 22.34 2.05
CA ARG A 87 5.36 23.67 1.42
C ARG A 87 4.07 23.95 0.65
N ILE A 88 3.21 22.95 0.48
CA ILE A 88 1.97 23.03 -0.28
C ILE A 88 0.81 23.01 0.73
N ASP A 89 -0.18 23.88 0.53
CA ASP A 89 -1.40 23.85 1.34
C ASP A 89 -2.06 22.47 1.26
N ASN A 90 -2.50 21.93 2.41
CA ASN A 90 -3.05 20.57 2.45
C ASN A 90 -4.30 20.40 1.58
N ASN A 91 -5.09 21.46 1.32
CA ASN A 91 -6.25 21.36 0.44
C ASN A 91 -5.84 21.28 -1.04
N ARG A 92 -4.62 21.71 -1.37
CA ARG A 92 -4.00 21.56 -2.69
C ARG A 92 -3.23 20.23 -2.82
N LEU A 93 -3.03 19.49 -1.74
CA LEU A 93 -2.46 18.14 -1.75
C LEU A 93 -3.59 17.11 -1.79
N MET A 94 -3.73 16.43 -2.92
CA MET A 94 -4.72 15.38 -3.10
C MET A 94 -4.04 14.01 -3.16
N PHE A 95 -4.43 13.09 -2.27
CA PHE A 95 -3.95 11.72 -2.27
C PHE A 95 -4.97 10.81 -2.93
N LEU A 96 -4.47 9.87 -3.72
CA LEU A 96 -5.25 8.82 -4.39
C LEU A 96 -4.55 7.49 -4.14
N ASP A 97 -5.34 6.51 -3.72
CA ASP A 97 -4.86 5.15 -3.49
C ASP A 97 -6.00 4.13 -3.58
N GLU A 98 -5.64 2.85 -3.74
CA GLU A 98 -6.56 1.73 -3.83
C GLU A 98 -6.43 0.75 -2.66
N ILE A 99 -7.57 0.22 -2.21
CA ILE A 99 -7.65 -0.78 -1.15
C ILE A 99 -8.52 -1.96 -1.60
N ALA A 100 -8.06 -3.18 -1.30
CA ALA A 100 -8.89 -4.38 -1.44
C ALA A 100 -9.74 -4.58 -0.18
N ILE A 101 -11.04 -4.83 -0.39
CA ILE A 101 -12.04 -5.18 0.61
C ILE A 101 -12.62 -6.55 0.24
N TYR A 102 -12.82 -7.41 1.23
CA TYR A 102 -13.40 -8.74 1.03
C TYR A 102 -14.77 -8.82 1.69
N SER A 103 -15.72 -9.54 1.09
CA SER A 103 -17.07 -9.70 1.63
C SER A 103 -17.10 -10.34 3.03
N THR A 104 -16.08 -11.12 3.37
CA THR A 104 -15.91 -11.75 4.68
C THR A 104 -15.00 -10.94 5.62
N MET A 105 -14.94 -9.60 5.46
CA MET A 105 -14.12 -8.75 6.33
C MET A 105 -14.46 -8.76 7.84
N PRO A 106 -15.71 -9.07 8.28
CA PRO A 106 -16.00 -9.26 9.69
C PRO A 106 -15.15 -10.39 10.30
N PRO A 107 -14.81 -10.33 11.61
CA PRO A 107 -14.04 -11.38 12.26
C PRO A 107 -14.75 -12.74 12.10
N HIS A 108 -14.05 -13.71 11.54
CA HIS A 108 -14.53 -15.08 11.28
C HIS A 108 -14.88 -15.89 12.54
N ARG A 109 -14.60 -15.35 13.72
CA ARG A 109 -14.79 -16.01 15.01
C ARG A 109 -15.17 -14.95 16.03
N THR A 110 -16.32 -15.14 16.66
CA THR A 110 -16.60 -14.52 17.96
C THR A 110 -16.17 -15.54 19.02
N LEU A 111 -15.39 -15.11 20.01
CA LEU A 111 -15.26 -15.90 21.24
C LEU A 111 -16.64 -15.87 21.91
N VAL A 112 -17.30 -17.02 21.98
CA VAL A 112 -18.55 -17.18 22.72
C VAL A 112 -18.32 -18.09 23.91
N ALA A 113 -18.90 -17.71 25.04
CA ALA A 113 -18.91 -18.56 26.22
C ALA A 113 -19.64 -19.89 25.91
N PRO A 114 -19.30 -20.99 26.61
CA PRO A 114 -20.04 -22.24 26.47
C PRO A 114 -21.55 -22.01 26.60
N GLY A 115 -22.34 -22.58 25.68
CA GLY A 115 -23.79 -22.43 25.65
C GLY A 115 -24.34 -21.19 24.92
N HIS A 116 -23.50 -20.30 24.39
CA HIS A 116 -23.94 -19.12 23.65
C HIS A 116 -23.74 -19.29 22.14
N GLN A 117 -24.68 -18.75 21.35
CA GLN A 117 -24.59 -18.76 19.89
C GLN A 117 -23.55 -17.74 19.39
N PRO A 118 -22.67 -18.09 18.44
CA PRO A 118 -21.73 -17.15 17.83
C PRO A 118 -22.49 -15.98 17.19
N LEU A 119 -22.06 -14.76 17.51
CA LEU A 119 -22.64 -13.53 16.96
C LEU A 119 -22.38 -13.35 15.45
N ILE A 120 -21.36 -14.03 14.90
CA ILE A 120 -20.99 -13.95 13.49
C ILE A 120 -20.71 -15.36 12.97
N ILE A 121 -21.55 -15.85 12.07
CA ILE A 121 -21.35 -17.07 11.29
C ILE A 121 -20.82 -16.63 9.92
N VAL A 122 -19.66 -17.14 9.51
CA VAL A 122 -19.11 -16.88 8.17
C VAL A 122 -19.08 -18.18 7.39
N ASP A 123 -19.85 -18.26 6.30
CA ASP A 123 -20.03 -19.49 5.53
C ASP A 123 -18.81 -19.88 4.67
N LYS A 124 -17.85 -18.97 4.45
CA LYS A 124 -16.67 -19.20 3.59
C LYS A 124 -15.39 -18.58 4.17
N PRO A 125 -14.24 -19.26 4.11
CA PRO A 125 -12.96 -18.68 4.51
C PRO A 125 -12.53 -17.54 3.56
N THR A 126 -11.77 -16.56 4.07
CA THR A 126 -11.28 -15.36 3.35
C THR A 126 -10.65 -15.63 1.98
N ALA A 127 -10.02 -16.79 1.79
CA ALA A 127 -9.38 -17.17 0.53
C ALA A 127 -10.34 -17.23 -0.67
N TYR A 128 -11.64 -17.48 -0.43
CA TYR A 128 -12.68 -17.54 -1.47
C TYR A 128 -13.70 -16.42 -1.36
N ALA A 129 -13.46 -15.44 -0.49
CA ALA A 129 -14.34 -14.30 -0.33
C ALA A 129 -14.29 -13.42 -1.57
N GLU A 130 -15.45 -12.87 -1.93
CA GLU A 130 -15.53 -11.95 -3.05
C GLU A 130 -14.75 -10.67 -2.73
N ARG A 131 -13.83 -10.32 -3.65
CA ARG A 131 -12.96 -9.14 -3.54
C ARG A 131 -13.54 -7.97 -4.32
N TYR A 132 -13.66 -6.86 -3.61
CA TYR A 132 -14.01 -5.54 -4.07
C TYR A 132 -12.73 -4.69 -4.08
N ASP A 133 -12.45 -4.03 -5.19
CA ASP A 133 -11.36 -3.05 -5.25
C ASP A 133 -11.96 -1.66 -5.11
N PHE A 134 -11.55 -0.92 -4.09
CA PHE A 134 -12.03 0.41 -3.79
C PHE A 134 -10.91 1.41 -4.05
N ILE A 135 -11.20 2.47 -4.79
CA ILE A 135 -10.30 3.60 -5.01
C ILE A 135 -10.93 4.85 -4.40
N GLY A 136 -10.12 5.63 -3.70
CA GLY A 136 -10.56 6.88 -3.10
C GLY A 136 -9.56 8.00 -3.33
N ALA A 137 -10.07 9.22 -3.45
CA ALA A 137 -9.28 10.44 -3.46
C ALA A 137 -9.72 11.37 -2.33
N ILE A 138 -8.76 11.93 -1.60
CA ILE A 138 -8.99 12.90 -0.52
C ILE A 138 -8.07 14.11 -0.71
N ASN A 139 -8.44 15.25 -0.14
CA ASN A 139 -7.50 16.33 0.13
C ASN A 139 -7.41 16.59 1.65
N GLY A 140 -6.72 17.65 2.07
CA GLY A 140 -6.56 18.00 3.49
C GLY A 140 -7.82 18.35 4.27
N SER A 141 -8.98 18.47 3.62
CA SER A 141 -10.24 18.86 4.26
C SER A 141 -11.38 17.87 4.09
N GLN A 142 -11.44 17.12 2.99
CA GLN A 142 -12.60 16.28 2.67
C GLN A 142 -12.25 15.09 1.75
N ALA A 143 -13.12 14.09 1.76
CA ALA A 143 -13.16 13.08 0.72
C ALA A 143 -13.69 13.68 -0.59
N ILE A 144 -12.97 13.46 -1.69
CA ILE A 144 -13.30 14.06 -2.99
C ILE A 144 -14.23 13.15 -3.78
N VAL A 145 -13.77 11.93 -4.05
CA VAL A 145 -14.50 10.95 -4.85
C VAL A 145 -13.97 9.55 -4.61
N CYS A 146 -14.81 8.55 -4.80
CA CYS A 146 -14.41 7.14 -4.80
C CYS A 146 -15.04 6.35 -5.94
N MET A 147 -14.59 5.12 -6.12
CA MET A 147 -15.24 4.10 -6.94
C MET A 147 -15.04 2.73 -6.29
N THR A 148 -16.07 1.90 -6.36
CA THR A 148 -15.99 0.49 -6.01
C THR A 148 -16.06 -0.33 -7.29
N LEU A 149 -15.06 -1.18 -7.52
CA LEU A 149 -15.09 -2.19 -8.56
C LEU A 149 -15.55 -3.51 -7.95
N THR A 150 -16.76 -3.93 -8.29
CA THR A 150 -17.38 -5.13 -7.73
C THR A 150 -16.78 -6.40 -8.35
N PRO A 151 -16.97 -7.57 -7.71
CA PRO A 151 -16.63 -8.86 -8.32
C PRO A 151 -17.28 -9.06 -9.69
N ALA A 152 -18.52 -8.60 -9.88
CA ALA A 152 -19.23 -8.67 -11.15
C ALA A 152 -18.56 -7.77 -12.21
N ASP A 153 -18.20 -6.54 -11.87
CA ASP A 153 -17.48 -5.64 -12.78
C ASP A 153 -16.14 -6.23 -13.23
N ARG A 154 -15.42 -6.86 -12.29
CA ARG A 154 -14.14 -7.52 -12.56
C ARG A 154 -14.30 -8.68 -13.54
N ARG A 155 -15.34 -9.50 -13.37
CA ARG A 155 -15.68 -10.60 -14.28
C ARG A 155 -16.09 -10.08 -15.66
N ASN A 156 -16.99 -9.10 -15.71
CA ASN A 156 -17.51 -8.52 -16.94
C ASN A 156 -16.42 -7.84 -17.79
N LYS A 157 -15.42 -7.24 -17.14
CA LYS A 157 -14.30 -6.57 -17.81
C LYS A 157 -13.06 -7.47 -18.00
N ASP A 158 -13.11 -8.72 -17.55
CA ASP A 158 -11.96 -9.65 -17.49
C ASP A 158 -10.69 -9.02 -16.87
N ILE A 159 -10.86 -8.41 -15.69
CA ILE A 159 -9.78 -7.73 -14.95
C ILE A 159 -9.61 -8.30 -13.54
N LYS A 160 -8.35 -8.41 -13.12
CA LYS A 160 -7.99 -8.87 -11.76
C LYS A 160 -8.04 -7.76 -10.71
N GLY A 161 -8.19 -6.50 -11.13
CA GLY A 161 -8.35 -5.33 -10.27
C GLY A 161 -8.28 -4.05 -11.09
N VAL A 162 -8.07 -2.90 -10.43
CA VAL A 162 -7.95 -1.61 -11.11
C VAL A 162 -6.76 -1.67 -12.08
N ARG A 163 -7.02 -1.50 -13.37
CA ARG A 163 -6.01 -1.37 -14.43
C ARG A 163 -5.93 0.09 -14.89
N LYS A 164 -4.91 0.44 -15.67
CA LYS A 164 -4.68 1.81 -16.18
C LYS A 164 -5.92 2.37 -16.88
N GLU A 165 -6.60 1.55 -17.67
CA GLU A 165 -7.75 1.93 -18.49
C GLU A 165 -8.93 2.32 -17.61
N VAL A 166 -9.22 1.48 -16.60
CA VAL A 166 -10.28 1.71 -15.61
C VAL A 166 -9.98 2.97 -14.77
N LEU A 167 -8.73 3.16 -14.37
CA LEU A 167 -8.31 4.36 -13.65
C LEU A 167 -8.50 5.62 -14.51
N ASN A 168 -8.05 5.61 -15.77
CA ASN A 168 -8.19 6.75 -16.67
C ASN A 168 -9.67 7.09 -16.94
N GLU A 169 -10.51 6.07 -17.13
CA GLU A 169 -11.95 6.24 -17.28
C GLU A 169 -12.57 6.89 -16.03
N TRP A 170 -12.21 6.40 -14.84
CA TRP A 170 -12.67 6.98 -13.58
C TRP A 170 -12.17 8.43 -13.39
N ILE A 171 -10.93 8.72 -13.79
CA ILE A 171 -10.40 10.09 -13.78
C ILE A 171 -11.26 11.00 -14.65
N ILE A 172 -11.57 10.55 -15.87
CA ILE A 172 -12.33 11.34 -16.84
C ILE A 172 -13.76 11.60 -16.34
N LYS A 173 -14.43 10.55 -15.89
CA LYS A 173 -15.86 10.56 -15.55
C LYS A 173 -16.16 11.11 -14.16
N SER A 174 -15.23 10.97 -13.21
CA SER A 174 -15.52 11.19 -11.79
C SER A 174 -14.54 12.15 -11.12
N LEU A 175 -13.23 11.84 -11.16
CA LEU A 175 -12.23 12.63 -10.41
C LEU A 175 -12.07 14.05 -10.96
N ALA A 176 -11.87 14.22 -12.27
CA ALA A 176 -11.70 15.54 -12.87
C ALA A 176 -12.93 16.45 -12.65
N PRO A 177 -14.18 15.99 -12.87
CA PRO A 177 -15.37 16.77 -12.51
C PRO A 177 -15.43 17.12 -11.02
N ALA A 178 -15.07 16.20 -10.12
CA ALA A 178 -15.05 16.46 -8.69
C ALA A 178 -14.03 17.53 -8.30
N ILE A 179 -12.82 17.48 -8.87
CA ILE A 179 -11.78 18.49 -8.66
C ILE A 179 -12.24 19.86 -9.14
N ASN A 180 -12.83 19.96 -10.33
CA ASN A 180 -13.27 21.24 -10.87
C ASN A 180 -14.33 21.93 -9.98
N ARG A 181 -15.18 21.15 -9.28
CA ARG A 181 -16.17 21.67 -8.33
C ARG A 181 -15.56 22.23 -7.05
N LEU A 182 -14.31 21.89 -6.73
CA LEU A 182 -13.63 22.42 -5.54
C LEU A 182 -13.24 23.89 -5.72
N HIS A 183 -13.09 24.36 -6.95
CA HIS A 183 -12.57 25.70 -7.27
C HIS A 183 -11.21 26.00 -6.60
N ILE A 184 -10.36 24.97 -6.46
CA ILE A 184 -9.00 25.08 -5.90
C ILE A 184 -8.01 24.90 -7.04
N ASP A 185 -7.24 25.94 -7.34
CA ASP A 185 -6.18 25.87 -8.34
C ASP A 185 -4.83 25.42 -7.77
N GLY A 186 -3.96 24.94 -8.65
CA GLY A 186 -2.60 24.57 -8.28
C GLY A 186 -2.51 23.29 -7.44
N MET A 187 -3.41 22.33 -7.65
CA MET A 187 -3.45 21.06 -6.94
C MET A 187 -2.34 20.11 -7.40
N HIS A 188 -1.81 19.35 -6.47
CA HIS A 188 -0.86 18.27 -6.69
C HIS A 188 -1.55 16.94 -6.37
N LEU A 189 -1.54 16.01 -7.34
CA LEU A 189 -2.03 14.65 -7.12
C LEU A 189 -0.85 13.76 -6.67
N ILE A 190 -1.03 13.07 -5.56
CA ILE A 190 -0.01 12.21 -4.93
C ILE A 190 -0.51 10.77 -4.97
N CYS A 191 0.33 9.86 -5.47
CA CYS A 191 0.04 8.42 -5.51
C CYS A 191 1.31 7.58 -5.40
N ASP A 192 1.14 6.26 -5.26
CA ASP A 192 2.26 5.33 -5.23
C ASP A 192 2.88 5.11 -6.62
N ARG A 193 3.93 4.30 -6.70
CA ARG A 193 4.63 3.96 -7.96
C ARG A 193 4.04 2.72 -8.64
N SER A 194 2.76 2.42 -8.43
CA SER A 194 2.11 1.30 -9.10
C SER A 194 2.16 1.46 -10.61
N ARG A 195 2.18 0.33 -11.32
CA ARG A 195 2.07 0.32 -12.79
C ARG A 195 0.75 0.93 -13.26
N THR A 196 -0.29 0.94 -12.43
CA THR A 196 -1.60 1.56 -12.73
C THR A 196 -1.49 3.08 -12.79
N HIS A 197 -0.70 3.68 -11.90
CA HIS A 197 -0.48 5.12 -11.80
C HIS A 197 0.52 5.63 -12.83
N ASN A 198 0.15 5.63 -14.12
CA ASN A 198 0.98 6.21 -15.17
C ASN A 198 0.72 7.72 -15.31
N LYS A 199 1.71 8.55 -14.95
CA LYS A 199 1.61 10.01 -14.90
C LYS A 199 1.18 10.61 -16.24
N ALA A 200 1.76 10.17 -17.35
CA ALA A 200 1.43 10.69 -18.68
C ALA A 200 -0.05 10.43 -19.02
N ASN A 201 -0.52 9.20 -18.80
CA ASN A 201 -1.91 8.82 -19.07
C ASN A 201 -2.90 9.51 -18.13
N MET A 202 -2.59 9.59 -16.84
CA MET A 202 -3.44 10.27 -15.85
C MET A 202 -3.53 11.77 -16.12
N MET A 203 -2.40 12.43 -16.46
CA MET A 203 -2.41 13.84 -16.87
C MET A 203 -3.21 14.04 -18.15
N LYS A 204 -3.05 13.16 -19.15
CA LYS A 204 -3.85 13.20 -20.38
C LYS A 204 -5.35 13.07 -20.06
N ALA A 205 -5.73 12.14 -19.18
CA ALA A 205 -7.11 11.95 -18.74
C ALA A 205 -7.68 13.21 -18.05
N LEU A 206 -6.92 13.83 -17.13
CA LEU A 206 -7.31 15.10 -16.49
C LEU A 206 -7.51 16.22 -17.52
N ARG A 207 -6.59 16.37 -18.47
CA ARG A 207 -6.65 17.41 -19.52
C ARG A 207 -7.81 17.18 -20.48
N ASN A 208 -8.09 15.93 -20.86
CA ASN A 208 -9.24 15.58 -21.70
C ASN A 208 -10.58 15.98 -21.04
N SER A 209 -10.66 15.90 -19.71
CA SER A 209 -11.80 16.38 -18.93
C SER A 209 -11.75 17.87 -18.58
N LYS A 210 -10.90 18.65 -19.26
CA LYS A 210 -10.70 20.09 -19.06
C LYS A 210 -10.29 20.46 -17.62
N CYS A 211 -9.80 19.52 -16.81
CA CYS A 211 -9.30 19.79 -15.47
C CYS A 211 -7.92 20.45 -15.55
N LYS A 212 -7.88 21.76 -15.31
CA LYS A 212 -6.65 22.57 -15.29
C LYS A 212 -6.05 22.71 -13.90
N SER A 213 -6.87 22.54 -12.86
CA SER A 213 -6.50 22.76 -11.47
C SER A 213 -5.38 21.86 -10.97
N VAL A 214 -5.27 20.62 -11.48
CA VAL A 214 -4.10 19.76 -11.20
C VAL A 214 -2.91 20.21 -12.04
N ILE A 215 -1.85 20.67 -11.38
CA ILE A 215 -0.64 21.13 -12.04
C ILE A 215 0.36 20.00 -12.27
N ASP A 216 0.42 19.03 -11.35
CA ASP A 216 1.34 17.90 -11.50
C ASP A 216 0.92 16.67 -10.67
N ILE A 217 1.45 15.52 -11.07
CA ILE A 217 1.35 14.24 -10.36
C ILE A 217 2.72 13.88 -9.78
N HIS A 218 2.76 13.60 -8.49
CA HIS A 218 3.99 13.26 -7.76
C HIS A 218 3.89 11.84 -7.21
N TYR A 219 4.96 11.08 -7.43
CA TYR A 219 5.05 9.74 -6.88
C TYR A 219 5.75 9.75 -5.54
N MET A 220 5.12 9.06 -4.59
CA MET A 220 5.73 8.69 -3.33
C MET A 220 7.04 7.88 -3.56
N PRO A 221 8.04 8.00 -2.68
CA PRO A 221 9.15 7.05 -2.65
C PRO A 221 8.66 5.60 -2.53
N THR A 222 9.40 4.65 -3.10
CA THR A 222 9.03 3.23 -3.07
C THR A 222 8.80 2.74 -1.64
N ALA A 223 7.72 1.98 -1.41
CA ALA A 223 7.38 1.40 -0.11
C ALA A 223 7.28 2.40 1.06
N SER A 224 7.00 3.68 0.78
CA SER A 224 6.88 4.73 1.81
C SER A 224 5.44 5.08 2.18
N ALA A 225 4.45 4.50 1.51
CA ALA A 225 3.04 4.86 1.66
C ALA A 225 2.56 4.85 3.13
N LYS A 226 2.95 3.84 3.92
CA LYS A 226 2.67 3.77 5.37
C LYS A 226 3.17 4.95 6.21
N TYR A 227 4.06 5.78 5.68
CA TYR A 227 4.62 6.95 6.38
C TYR A 227 4.10 8.28 5.83
N ILE A 228 3.73 8.34 4.56
CA ILE A 228 3.42 9.62 3.89
C ILE A 228 2.03 9.69 3.27
N SER A 229 1.36 8.56 3.03
CA SER A 229 0.00 8.49 2.50
C SER A 229 -1.00 8.54 3.66
N PRO A 230 -1.81 9.60 3.77
CA PRO A 230 -2.88 9.66 4.77
C PRO A 230 -3.92 8.54 4.56
N LEU A 231 -4.04 8.03 3.33
CA LEU A 231 -4.86 6.89 2.98
C LEU A 231 -4.30 5.60 3.59
N ASP A 232 -3.07 5.20 3.23
CA ASP A 232 -2.48 3.93 3.69
C ASP A 232 -2.15 3.89 5.18
N ASN A 233 -1.78 5.02 5.78
CA ASN A 233 -1.34 5.05 7.17
C ASN A 233 -2.54 4.94 8.14
N PRO A 234 -3.32 6.00 8.44
CA PRO A 234 -4.44 5.83 9.37
C PRO A 234 -5.80 5.57 8.71
N LEU A 235 -6.07 6.09 7.50
CA LEU A 235 -7.46 6.15 7.04
C LEU A 235 -7.99 4.80 6.55
N TRP A 236 -7.24 4.06 5.74
CA TRP A 236 -7.61 2.72 5.28
C TRP A 236 -7.77 1.71 6.41
N HIS A 237 -6.96 1.85 7.46
CA HIS A 237 -7.14 1.04 8.66
C HIS A 237 -8.47 1.38 9.34
N SER A 238 -8.71 2.66 9.64
CA SER A 238 -9.93 3.12 10.35
C SER A 238 -11.19 2.86 9.53
N PHE A 239 -11.14 3.10 8.22
CA PHE A 239 -12.18 2.81 7.25
C PHE A 239 -12.60 1.34 7.30
N ARG A 240 -11.63 0.41 7.29
CA ARG A 240 -11.91 -1.02 7.41
C ARG A 240 -12.58 -1.38 8.74
N GLU A 241 -12.16 -0.77 9.84
CA GLU A 241 -12.77 -0.99 11.16
C GLU A 241 -14.23 -0.51 11.20
N VAL A 242 -14.54 0.62 10.58
CA VAL A 242 -15.93 1.11 10.49
C VAL A 242 -16.79 0.16 9.68
N ILE A 243 -16.32 -0.28 8.51
CA ILE A 243 -17.05 -1.22 7.64
C ILE A 243 -17.32 -2.54 8.37
N ARG A 244 -16.34 -3.06 9.12
CA ARG A 244 -16.48 -4.31 9.89
C ARG A 244 -17.60 -4.28 10.92
N LYS A 245 -17.93 -3.09 11.42
CA LYS A 245 -18.99 -2.88 12.43
C LYS A 245 -20.37 -2.69 11.80
N GLN A 246 -20.45 -2.51 10.48
CA GLN A 246 -21.73 -2.38 9.77
C GLN A 246 -22.36 -3.76 9.61
N HIS A 247 -23.66 -3.88 9.89
CA HIS A 247 -24.44 -5.10 9.68
C HIS A 247 -25.80 -4.76 9.05
N PRO A 248 -26.31 -5.57 8.11
CA PRO A 248 -25.65 -6.70 7.44
C PRO A 248 -24.76 -6.26 6.27
N LEU A 249 -23.55 -6.85 6.15
CA LEU A 249 -22.72 -6.73 4.96
C LEU A 249 -23.14 -7.80 3.94
N THR A 250 -23.79 -7.35 2.86
CA THR A 250 -24.19 -8.21 1.74
C THR A 250 -23.46 -7.77 0.47
N THR A 251 -23.46 -8.63 -0.55
CA THR A 251 -22.81 -8.29 -1.83
C THR A 251 -23.44 -7.08 -2.52
N SER A 252 -24.74 -6.86 -2.32
CA SER A 252 -25.50 -5.73 -2.85
C SER A 252 -25.35 -4.46 -2.00
N SER A 253 -25.28 -4.58 -0.66
CA SER A 253 -25.15 -3.42 0.23
C SER A 253 -23.72 -2.88 0.33
N LEU A 254 -22.71 -3.74 0.17
CA LEU A 254 -21.31 -3.36 0.41
C LEU A 254 -20.83 -2.16 -0.41
N PRO A 255 -21.06 -2.05 -1.75
CA PRO A 255 -20.61 -0.88 -2.51
C PRO A 255 -21.17 0.46 -2.00
N SER A 256 -22.43 0.45 -1.55
CA SER A 256 -23.07 1.64 -0.97
C SER A 256 -22.46 1.97 0.39
N ILE A 257 -22.28 0.98 1.26
CA ILE A 257 -21.63 1.13 2.58
C ILE A 257 -20.21 1.68 2.43
N LEU A 258 -19.42 1.15 1.49
CA LEU A 258 -18.05 1.63 1.23
C LEU A 258 -18.06 3.12 0.86
N SER A 259 -18.92 3.51 -0.08
CA SER A 259 -19.00 4.89 -0.57
C SER A 259 -19.49 5.83 0.53
N GLN A 260 -20.56 5.47 1.24
CA GLN A 260 -21.10 6.26 2.36
C GLN A 260 -20.08 6.43 3.48
N THR A 261 -19.40 5.35 3.86
CA THR A 261 -18.35 5.40 4.89
C THR A 261 -17.22 6.34 4.46
N PHE A 262 -16.82 6.29 3.18
CA PHE A 262 -15.75 7.14 2.68
C PHE A 262 -16.14 8.62 2.67
N TYR A 263 -17.36 8.95 2.26
CA TYR A 263 -17.86 10.32 2.28
C TYR A 263 -18.23 10.81 3.69
N SER A 264 -18.38 9.92 4.68
CA SER A 264 -18.59 10.29 6.08
C SER A 264 -17.32 10.72 6.82
N LEU A 265 -16.14 10.57 6.20
CA LEU A 265 -14.87 10.98 6.80
C LEU A 265 -14.90 12.47 7.14
N SER A 266 -14.77 12.77 8.42
CA SER A 266 -14.78 14.15 8.90
C SER A 266 -13.48 14.87 8.57
N ARG A 267 -13.56 16.21 8.48
CA ARG A 267 -12.39 17.07 8.32
C ARG A 267 -11.34 16.85 9.42
N ILE A 268 -11.77 16.54 10.65
CA ILE A 268 -10.88 16.30 11.79
C ILE A 268 -10.09 15.00 11.58
N GLU A 269 -10.73 13.93 11.14
CA GLU A 269 -10.07 12.66 10.84
C GLU A 269 -9.05 12.80 9.71
N ILE A 270 -9.45 13.47 8.62
CA ILE A 270 -8.59 13.72 7.47
C ILE A 270 -7.39 14.60 7.85
N SER A 271 -7.63 15.73 8.53
CA SER A 271 -6.55 16.60 8.99
C SER A 271 -5.61 15.88 9.98
N GLY A 272 -6.18 15.06 10.86
CA GLY A 272 -5.42 14.20 11.77
C GLY A 272 -4.54 13.20 11.01
N ALA A 273 -5.02 12.66 9.90
CA ALA A 273 -4.24 11.76 9.06
C ALA A 273 -3.04 12.45 8.38
N TYR A 274 -3.24 13.66 7.86
CA TYR A 274 -2.13 14.46 7.31
C TYR A 274 -1.07 14.79 8.38
N ARG A 275 -1.49 15.11 9.61
CA ARG A 275 -0.56 15.30 10.74
C ARG A 275 0.23 14.03 11.06
N LYS A 276 -0.43 12.87 11.13
CA LYS A 276 0.22 11.56 11.38
C LYS A 276 1.25 11.20 10.31
N CYS A 277 1.07 11.66 9.08
CA CYS A 277 2.01 11.47 7.99
C CYS A 277 3.17 12.49 7.96
N VAL A 278 3.18 13.45 8.90
CA VAL A 278 4.24 14.47 9.03
C VAL A 278 4.36 15.33 7.77
N ILE A 279 3.24 15.58 7.10
CA ILE A 279 3.16 16.39 5.88
C ILE A 279 2.55 17.78 6.14
N THR A 280 2.23 18.09 7.40
CA THR A 280 1.85 19.43 7.83
C THR A 280 3.06 20.32 8.07
N TYR A 281 2.94 21.62 7.74
CA TYR A 281 4.00 22.61 7.92
C TYR A 281 4.63 22.55 9.32
N GLY A 282 5.96 22.63 9.38
CA GLY A 282 6.74 22.66 10.62
C GLY A 282 6.97 21.32 11.31
N ALA A 283 6.37 20.22 10.83
CA ALA A 283 6.58 18.90 11.44
C ALA A 283 7.98 18.33 11.10
N ASP A 284 8.60 17.61 12.03
CA ASP A 284 9.92 16.98 11.84
C ASP A 284 9.85 15.86 10.81
N VAL A 285 10.30 16.12 9.58
CA VAL A 285 10.21 15.17 8.46
C VAL A 285 10.90 13.82 8.69
N TYR A 286 11.78 13.71 9.69
CA TYR A 286 12.47 12.48 10.07
C TYR A 286 11.93 11.85 11.37
N TYR A 287 10.74 12.26 11.82
CA TYR A 287 10.11 11.77 13.06
C TYR A 287 10.19 10.25 13.22
N ASP A 288 9.80 9.47 12.20
CA ASP A 288 9.77 8.00 12.29
C ASP A 288 11.15 7.35 12.43
N LYS A 289 12.21 8.02 11.96
CA LYS A 289 13.59 7.52 12.09
C LYS A 289 14.04 7.54 13.55
N LYS A 290 13.49 8.42 14.38
CA LYS A 290 13.83 8.50 15.81
C LYS A 290 13.19 7.38 16.62
N SER A 291 12.13 6.75 16.11
CA SER A 291 11.35 5.71 16.79
C SER A 291 11.74 4.27 16.42
N THR A 292 12.68 4.09 15.48
CA THR A 292 13.21 2.79 15.04
C THR A 292 14.64 2.58 15.50
#